data_AF-A0A1G3AC72-F1
#
_entry.id   AF-A0A1G3AC72-F1
#
_cell.length_a   1.000
_cell.length_b   1.000
_cell.length_c   1.000
_cell.angle_alpha   90.00
_cell.angle_beta   90.00
_cell.angle_gamma   90.00
#
_symmetry.space_group_name_H-M   'P 1'
#
loop_
_entity.id
_entity.type
_entity.pdbx_description
1 polymer ?
#
loop_
_entity_poly.entity_id
_entity_poly.type
_entity_poly.pdbx_seq_one_letter_code
_entity_poly.pdbx_strand_id
1 'polypeptide(L)'
;MGPIALFDKSFLQSLSVDESVWFDHFFLANVCPIFYAETQADLAKEDGKSLTPEELVGRIAAKFPDFSGSPNVHHRTMCTASLLGHEVPLRPQIILPRGCHATVSGHPVAILPESPEARAFLRWTQGQFEEEERQAAAEWRQSSHGYETPEVIDALRKLKAFDNAPCSTLGGVRDATDEALRRLTEEQKVWLVSQLMGVYGHYRPEILKRWEYGGRSTLETFAPYASFVLRVELFYHIAAHKGRMSAAQRLDMTYMFYLPFCHVFVSKDRVHRNCAPFFLRDEQDFIWGPDLKEALRSLNALYSALPDAEKSRSIHAIASHPPLDGENLVTKLWDRYGPTWRTPRTVKCQDVKDLTAWWQERIKDIEKTAESGGDPTPPPDRPLDAIVIKRRAPNKKGACWRVPEAVRNPERPDEAASDADDAQGIQFYNGATAENVVGQEISVYLKEGKPDISSLPQCRTFLNAGSLWVDCVPPLNRKYAAPVPNDAMISRSSDGEQLAVFVLPTSALGTLVVKLFKMREEYDKRQGA
;
A
#
# COMPACT_ATOMS: atom_id res chain seq x y z
N MET A 1 4.97 -3.67 5.08
CA MET A 1 4.65 -3.21 3.70
C MET A 1 5.75 -3.71 2.79
N GLY A 2 5.40 -4.09 1.56
CA GLY A 2 6.35 -4.62 0.59
C GLY A 2 7.16 -3.55 -0.15
N PRO A 3 8.11 -3.98 -1.01
CA PRO A 3 8.93 -3.08 -1.81
C PRO A 3 8.08 -2.19 -2.74
N ILE A 4 8.56 -0.98 -3.01
CA ILE A 4 7.95 -0.08 -4.01
C ILE A 4 8.38 -0.52 -5.40
N ALA A 5 7.43 -0.88 -6.25
CA ALA A 5 7.67 -1.36 -7.60
C ALA A 5 7.20 -0.35 -8.66
N LEU A 6 8.13 0.17 -9.45
CA LEU A 6 7.82 0.80 -10.72
C LEU A 6 7.65 -0.33 -11.75
N PHE A 7 6.69 -0.18 -12.66
CA PHE A 7 6.46 -1.14 -13.72
C PHE A 7 6.01 -0.44 -15.00
N ASP A 8 6.22 -1.10 -16.14
CA ASP A 8 5.73 -0.64 -17.43
C ASP A 8 4.49 -1.43 -17.89
N LYS A 9 3.87 -0.94 -18.96
CA LYS A 9 2.71 -1.58 -19.56
C LYS A 9 3.02 -2.99 -20.07
N SER A 10 4.22 -3.21 -20.62
CA SER A 10 4.63 -4.51 -21.17
C SER A 10 4.64 -5.61 -20.10
N PHE A 11 5.06 -5.30 -18.87
CA PHE A 11 5.00 -6.21 -17.74
C PHE A 11 3.55 -6.50 -17.33
N LEU A 12 2.75 -5.45 -17.06
CA LEU A 12 1.38 -5.63 -16.56
C LEU A 12 0.51 -6.40 -17.56
N GLN A 13 0.64 -6.09 -18.85
CA GLN A 13 -0.03 -6.82 -19.94
C GLN A 13 0.29 -8.31 -19.94
N SER A 14 1.51 -8.68 -19.52
CA SER A 14 1.94 -10.07 -19.54
C SER A 14 1.32 -10.92 -18.44
N LEU A 15 0.83 -10.33 -17.35
CA LEU A 15 0.26 -11.05 -16.22
C LEU A 15 -1.13 -11.62 -16.54
N SER A 16 -1.54 -12.68 -15.86
CA SER A 16 -2.96 -13.01 -15.70
C SER A 16 -3.63 -12.06 -14.69
N VAL A 17 -4.96 -12.08 -14.62
CA VAL A 17 -5.69 -11.31 -13.58
C VAL A 17 -5.28 -11.80 -12.19
N ASP A 18 -5.17 -13.11 -11.97
CA ASP A 18 -4.75 -13.66 -10.67
C ASP A 18 -3.30 -13.33 -10.32
N GLU A 19 -2.37 -13.41 -11.28
CA GLU A 19 -0.98 -12.99 -11.08
C GLU A 19 -0.90 -11.50 -10.71
N SER A 20 -1.76 -10.65 -11.29
CA SER A 20 -1.83 -9.22 -10.96
C SER A 20 -2.34 -8.95 -9.55
N VAL A 21 -3.17 -9.83 -8.97
CA VAL A 21 -3.60 -9.71 -7.57
C VAL A 21 -2.41 -9.85 -6.64
N TRP A 22 -1.54 -10.83 -6.89
CA TRP A 22 -0.36 -11.04 -6.06
C TRP A 22 0.68 -9.91 -6.21
N PHE A 23 0.80 -9.33 -7.41
CA PHE A 23 1.63 -8.14 -7.61
C PHE A 23 1.12 -6.95 -6.79
N ASP A 24 -0.16 -6.63 -6.91
CA ASP A 24 -0.83 -5.55 -6.16
C ASP A 24 -0.79 -5.80 -4.64
N HIS A 25 -0.79 -7.06 -4.21
CA HIS A 25 -0.77 -7.43 -2.79
C HIS A 25 0.61 -7.35 -2.14
N PHE A 26 1.67 -7.81 -2.83
CA PHE A 26 3.01 -7.89 -2.25
C PHE A 26 3.92 -6.71 -2.56
N PHE A 27 3.52 -5.80 -3.45
CA PHE A 27 4.29 -4.61 -3.79
C PHE A 27 3.47 -3.34 -3.60
N LEU A 28 4.12 -2.23 -3.27
CA LEU A 28 3.52 -0.91 -3.39
C LEU A 28 3.75 -0.41 -4.82
N ALA A 29 2.72 -0.46 -5.65
CA ALA A 29 2.87 -0.17 -7.07
C ALA A 29 2.98 1.35 -7.33
N ASN A 30 4.14 1.81 -7.81
CA ASN A 30 4.38 3.16 -8.27
C ASN A 30 3.88 3.28 -9.71
N VAL A 31 2.67 3.79 -9.90
CA VAL A 31 2.06 3.89 -11.22
C VAL A 31 2.56 5.15 -11.91
N CYS A 32 3.35 4.97 -12.97
CA CYS A 32 3.85 6.07 -13.77
C CYS A 32 2.69 6.76 -14.51
N PRO A 33 2.58 8.10 -14.50
CA PRO A 33 1.63 8.85 -15.32
C PRO A 33 1.62 8.45 -16.80
N ILE A 34 2.78 8.08 -17.36
CA ILE A 34 2.87 7.69 -18.76
C ILE A 34 2.15 6.38 -19.06
N PHE A 35 2.04 5.48 -18.08
CA PHE A 35 1.32 4.22 -18.24
C PHE A 35 -0.16 4.46 -18.56
N TYR A 36 -0.77 5.50 -17.98
CA TYR A 36 -2.16 5.89 -18.27
C TYR A 36 -2.29 6.34 -19.72
N ALA A 37 -1.44 7.29 -20.13
CA ALA A 37 -1.48 7.82 -21.48
C ALA A 37 -1.19 6.73 -22.53
N GLU A 38 -0.22 5.85 -22.26
CA GLU A 38 0.11 4.71 -23.11
C GLU A 38 -1.05 3.71 -23.20
N THR A 39 -1.78 3.47 -22.11
CA THR A 39 -2.94 2.58 -22.09
C THR A 39 -4.14 3.22 -22.80
N GLN A 40 -4.42 4.49 -22.53
CA GLN A 40 -5.48 5.25 -23.21
C GLN A 40 -5.25 5.31 -24.71
N ALA A 41 -3.98 5.51 -25.13
CA ALA A 41 -3.61 5.53 -26.52
C ALA A 41 -3.90 4.24 -27.26
N ASP A 42 -4.05 3.08 -26.58
CA ASP A 42 -4.45 1.84 -27.24
C ASP A 42 -5.88 1.90 -27.78
N LEU A 43 -6.76 2.81 -27.31
CA LEU A 43 -8.10 3.01 -27.86
C LEU A 43 -8.07 3.42 -29.34
N ALA A 44 -6.98 4.04 -29.80
CA ALA A 44 -6.80 4.44 -31.19
C ALA A 44 -6.04 3.39 -32.04
N LYS A 45 -5.87 2.15 -31.57
CA LYS A 45 -5.18 1.06 -32.31
C LYS A 45 -6.14 0.36 -33.26
N GLU A 46 -6.23 0.81 -34.52
CA GLU A 46 -6.96 0.10 -35.57
C GLU A 46 -6.12 -1.04 -36.19
N ASP A 47 -5.67 -2.00 -35.36
CA ASP A 47 -4.65 -2.97 -35.79
C ASP A 47 -5.21 -4.24 -36.46
N GLY A 48 -6.53 -4.41 -36.58
CA GLY A 48 -7.13 -5.64 -37.12
C GLY A 48 -6.77 -6.92 -36.35
N LYS A 49 -6.30 -6.81 -35.10
CA LYS A 49 -6.04 -7.94 -34.20
C LYS A 49 -7.37 -8.55 -33.73
N SER A 50 -7.32 -9.76 -33.17
CA SER A 50 -8.49 -10.50 -32.69
C SER A 50 -9.25 -9.82 -31.53
N LEU A 51 -8.80 -8.66 -31.04
CA LEU A 51 -9.40 -7.90 -29.96
C LEU A 51 -9.69 -6.49 -30.43
N THR A 52 -10.84 -5.94 -30.03
CA THR A 52 -11.11 -4.51 -30.22
C THR A 52 -10.17 -3.66 -29.35
N PRO A 53 -9.95 -2.38 -29.70
CA PRO A 53 -9.19 -1.45 -28.85
C PRO A 53 -9.71 -1.41 -27.40
N GLU A 54 -11.04 -1.36 -27.24
CA GLU A 54 -11.73 -1.38 -25.96
C GLU A 54 -11.47 -2.67 -25.17
N GLU A 55 -11.53 -3.83 -25.83
CA GLU A 55 -11.22 -5.11 -25.19
C GLU A 55 -9.75 -5.18 -24.74
N LEU A 56 -8.82 -4.63 -25.52
CA LEU A 56 -7.42 -4.55 -25.15
C LEU A 56 -7.24 -3.68 -23.90
N VAL A 57 -7.81 -2.46 -23.90
CA VAL A 57 -7.72 -1.54 -22.76
C VAL A 57 -8.40 -2.11 -21.52
N GLY A 58 -9.59 -2.70 -21.67
CA GLY A 58 -10.31 -3.36 -20.58
C GLY A 58 -9.51 -4.51 -19.96
N ARG A 59 -8.80 -5.32 -20.78
CA ARG A 59 -7.91 -6.39 -20.29
C ARG A 59 -6.70 -5.86 -19.52
N ILE A 60 -6.16 -4.71 -19.89
CA ILE A 60 -5.07 -4.06 -19.15
C ILE A 60 -5.61 -3.51 -17.84
N ALA A 61 -6.74 -2.81 -17.90
CA ALA A 61 -7.37 -2.21 -16.74
C ALA A 61 -7.76 -3.26 -15.69
N ALA A 62 -8.24 -4.44 -16.11
CA ALA A 62 -8.56 -5.55 -15.20
C ALA A 62 -7.36 -6.04 -14.36
N LYS A 63 -6.13 -5.74 -14.79
CA LYS A 63 -4.88 -6.13 -14.10
C LYS A 63 -4.28 -4.98 -13.29
N PHE A 64 -4.84 -3.78 -13.38
CA PHE A 64 -4.33 -2.57 -12.74
C PHE A 64 -4.23 -2.72 -11.21
N PRO A 65 -3.15 -2.27 -10.54
CA PRO A 65 -3.01 -2.34 -9.08
C PRO A 65 -3.89 -1.30 -8.37
N ASP A 66 -5.16 -1.63 -8.24
CA ASP A 66 -6.23 -0.80 -7.67
C ASP A 66 -6.28 -0.81 -6.13
N PHE A 67 -5.63 -1.78 -5.48
CA PHE A 67 -5.64 -1.87 -4.02
C PHE A 67 -4.45 -1.14 -3.38
N SER A 68 -3.22 -1.38 -3.84
CA SER A 68 -2.00 -0.80 -3.26
C SER A 68 -1.35 0.27 -4.13
N GLY A 69 -1.69 0.30 -5.43
CA GLY A 69 -1.09 1.22 -6.39
C GLY A 69 -1.41 2.68 -6.11
N SER A 70 -0.49 3.55 -6.49
CA SER A 70 -0.70 5.00 -6.43
C SER A 70 -0.06 5.67 -7.63
N PRO A 71 -0.80 6.53 -8.36
CA PRO A 71 -0.22 7.34 -9.42
C PRO A 71 0.80 8.31 -8.83
N ASN A 72 1.96 8.37 -9.46
CA ASN A 72 2.96 9.37 -9.16
C ASN A 72 2.56 10.73 -9.76
N VAL A 73 3.08 11.82 -9.22
CA VAL A 73 2.95 13.15 -9.85
C VAL A 73 3.65 13.14 -11.21
N HIS A 74 3.14 13.88 -12.19
CA HIS A 74 3.79 13.99 -13.50
C HIS A 74 5.21 14.60 -13.40
N HIS A 75 6.19 13.99 -14.06
CA HIS A 75 7.61 14.39 -14.01
C HIS A 75 7.83 15.88 -14.30
N ARG A 76 7.10 16.51 -15.24
CA ARG A 76 7.21 17.96 -15.50
C ARG A 76 6.85 18.81 -14.28
N THR A 77 5.83 18.41 -13.53
CA THR A 77 5.41 19.07 -12.29
C THR A 77 6.51 18.92 -11.24
N MET A 78 7.06 17.72 -11.07
CA MET A 78 8.18 17.47 -10.14
C MET A 78 9.46 18.22 -10.55
N CYS A 79 9.79 18.29 -11.83
CA CYS A 79 10.92 19.08 -12.34
C CYS A 79 10.73 20.57 -12.03
N THR A 80 9.55 21.12 -12.32
CA THR A 80 9.23 22.52 -12.03
C THR A 80 9.31 22.79 -10.53
N ALA A 81 8.74 21.91 -9.71
CA ALA A 81 8.79 22.00 -8.25
C ALA A 81 10.24 21.97 -7.73
N SER A 82 11.07 21.05 -8.24
CA SER A 82 12.48 20.94 -7.88
C SER A 82 13.28 22.21 -8.23
N LEU A 83 13.03 22.80 -9.41
CA LEU A 83 13.66 24.07 -9.83
C LEU A 83 13.22 25.26 -8.98
N LEU A 84 11.96 25.28 -8.54
CA LEU A 84 11.40 26.29 -7.62
C LEU A 84 11.85 26.07 -6.15
N GLY A 85 12.50 24.95 -5.86
CA GLY A 85 13.09 24.66 -4.55
C GLY A 85 12.24 23.81 -3.62
N HIS A 86 11.16 23.22 -4.12
CA HIS A 86 10.45 22.17 -3.39
C HIS A 86 11.26 20.88 -3.41
N GLU A 87 11.26 20.17 -2.28
CA GLU A 87 11.94 18.89 -2.18
C GLU A 87 11.23 17.84 -3.04
N VAL A 88 12.02 17.21 -3.94
CA VAL A 88 11.62 16.00 -4.66
C VAL A 88 12.65 14.93 -4.32
N PRO A 89 12.35 14.04 -3.36
CA PRO A 89 13.37 13.19 -2.77
C PRO A 89 13.79 12.09 -3.74
N LEU A 90 15.09 11.95 -3.98
CA LEU A 90 15.66 10.89 -4.82
C LEU A 90 15.82 9.58 -4.02
N ARG A 91 14.73 9.11 -3.42
CA ARG A 91 14.67 7.87 -2.63
C ARG A 91 13.37 7.13 -2.89
N PRO A 92 13.29 5.84 -2.54
CA PRO A 92 12.08 5.04 -2.76
C PRO A 92 10.87 5.59 -1.99
N GLN A 93 10.14 6.50 -2.62
CA GLN A 93 8.93 7.14 -2.10
C GLN A 93 8.07 7.58 -3.29
N ILE A 94 6.83 7.11 -3.35
CA ILE A 94 5.87 7.56 -4.36
C ILE A 94 5.49 9.02 -4.04
N ILE A 95 5.68 9.91 -5.00
CA ILE A 95 5.29 11.32 -4.86
C ILE A 95 3.82 11.42 -5.23
N LEU A 96 2.99 11.72 -4.22
CA LEU A 96 1.55 11.84 -4.39
C LEU A 96 1.20 13.30 -4.72
N PRO A 97 0.12 13.54 -5.49
CA PRO A 97 -0.38 14.90 -5.70
C PRO A 97 -0.74 15.54 -4.38
N ARG A 98 -0.73 16.87 -4.34
CA ARG A 98 -1.11 17.60 -3.14
C ARG A 98 -2.57 17.28 -2.80
N GLY A 99 -2.78 16.67 -1.63
CA GLY A 99 -4.10 16.42 -1.09
C GLY A 99 -4.74 17.70 -0.55
N CYS A 100 -6.01 17.60 -0.21
CA CYS A 100 -6.70 18.64 0.53
C CYS A 100 -6.35 18.49 2.02
N HIS A 101 -6.26 19.60 2.74
CA HIS A 101 -6.04 19.57 4.18
C HIS A 101 -7.35 19.80 4.93
N ALA A 102 -7.47 19.18 6.09
CA ALA A 102 -8.61 19.36 6.97
C ALA A 102 -8.17 19.30 8.43
N THR A 103 -8.91 19.99 9.30
CA THR A 103 -8.84 19.74 10.74
C THR A 103 -10.10 19.00 11.15
N VAL A 104 -9.98 17.71 11.45
CA VAL A 104 -11.10 16.90 11.95
C VAL A 104 -10.92 16.79 13.45
N SER A 105 -11.89 17.30 14.22
CA SER A 105 -11.89 17.29 15.70
C SER A 105 -10.52 17.65 16.33
N GLY A 106 -9.89 18.73 15.85
CA GLY A 106 -8.59 19.23 16.34
C GLY A 106 -7.33 18.58 15.74
N HIS A 107 -7.47 17.53 14.94
CA HIS A 107 -6.37 16.80 14.32
C HIS A 107 -6.18 17.22 12.86
N PRO A 108 -4.97 17.63 12.44
CA PRO A 108 -4.68 17.98 11.07
C PRO A 108 -4.51 16.70 10.24
N VAL A 109 -5.30 16.58 9.18
CA VAL A 109 -5.28 15.42 8.29
C VAL A 109 -5.05 15.87 6.85
N ALA A 110 -4.32 15.07 6.08
CA ALA A 110 -4.29 15.19 4.63
C ALA A 110 -5.24 14.17 4.01
N ILE A 111 -6.05 14.64 3.07
CA ILE A 111 -7.02 13.86 2.34
C ILE A 111 -6.58 13.82 0.89
N LEU A 112 -6.27 12.63 0.40
CA LEU A 112 -5.93 12.39 -0.99
C LEU A 112 -7.17 11.84 -1.70
N PRO A 113 -7.85 12.66 -2.53
CA PRO A 113 -8.98 12.18 -3.30
C PRO A 113 -8.52 11.12 -4.32
N GLU A 114 -9.49 10.34 -4.78
CA GLU A 114 -9.25 9.41 -5.88
C GLU A 114 -8.85 10.20 -7.14
N SER A 115 -7.68 9.87 -7.70
CA SER A 115 -7.16 10.52 -8.90
C SER A 115 -8.08 10.29 -10.11
N PRO A 116 -8.20 11.25 -11.04
CA PRO A 116 -8.89 11.06 -12.32
C PRO A 116 -8.48 9.78 -13.05
N GLU A 117 -7.19 9.47 -13.01
CA GLU A 117 -6.57 8.31 -13.62
C GLU A 117 -7.06 6.98 -13.03
N ALA A 118 -7.15 6.89 -11.69
CA ALA A 118 -7.73 5.72 -11.01
C ALA A 118 -9.23 5.54 -11.35
N ARG A 119 -9.99 6.64 -11.45
CA ARG A 119 -11.41 6.59 -11.87
C ARG A 119 -11.56 6.08 -13.29
N ALA A 120 -10.73 6.57 -14.22
CA ALA A 120 -10.74 6.11 -15.61
C ALA A 120 -10.48 4.60 -15.70
N PHE A 121 -9.46 4.10 -14.99
CA PHE A 121 -9.14 2.68 -14.98
C PHE A 121 -10.29 1.80 -14.47
N LEU A 122 -11.00 2.23 -13.42
CA LEU A 122 -12.18 1.52 -12.93
C LEU A 122 -13.29 1.44 -13.98
N ARG A 123 -13.57 2.54 -14.69
CA ARG A 123 -14.55 2.54 -15.80
C ARG A 123 -14.13 1.61 -16.93
N TRP A 124 -12.85 1.63 -17.30
CA TRP A 124 -12.32 0.78 -18.36
C TRP A 124 -12.44 -0.72 -18.03
N THR A 125 -12.35 -1.10 -16.74
CA THR A 125 -12.63 -2.50 -16.33
C THR A 125 -14.06 -2.94 -16.62
N GLN A 126 -15.00 -1.99 -16.70
CA GLN A 126 -16.42 -2.22 -16.96
C GLN A 126 -16.77 -2.04 -18.44
N GLY A 127 -15.77 -1.83 -19.31
CA GLY A 127 -15.98 -1.55 -20.74
C GLY A 127 -16.61 -0.18 -21.01
N GLN A 128 -16.53 0.75 -20.06
CA GLN A 128 -17.05 2.10 -20.20
C GLN A 128 -15.92 3.05 -20.61
N PHE A 129 -16.10 3.72 -21.75
CA PHE A 129 -15.11 4.64 -22.34
C PHE A 129 -15.77 5.95 -22.72
N GLU A 130 -15.16 7.07 -22.35
CA GLU A 130 -15.64 8.42 -22.65
C GLU A 130 -15.17 8.85 -24.06
N GLU A 131 -15.91 9.74 -24.73
CA GLU A 131 -15.54 10.19 -26.09
C GLU A 131 -14.30 11.09 -26.04
N GLU A 132 -14.20 11.91 -24.99
CA GLU A 132 -13.03 12.74 -24.70
C GLU A 132 -11.77 11.88 -24.53
N GLU A 133 -11.90 10.65 -24.02
CA GLU A 133 -10.78 9.73 -23.87
C GLU A 133 -10.27 9.23 -25.24
N ARG A 134 -11.17 9.01 -26.20
CA ARG A 134 -10.82 8.63 -27.59
C ARG A 134 -10.13 9.78 -28.32
N GLN A 135 -10.66 10.99 -28.18
CA GLN A 135 -10.07 12.17 -28.78
C GLN A 135 -8.66 12.42 -28.21
N ALA A 136 -8.51 12.38 -26.89
CA ALA A 136 -7.21 12.51 -26.24
C ALA A 136 -6.23 11.38 -26.62
N ALA A 137 -6.71 10.15 -26.83
CA ALA A 137 -5.88 9.05 -27.32
C ALA A 137 -5.33 9.32 -28.74
N ALA A 138 -6.17 9.84 -29.64
CA ALA A 138 -5.80 10.20 -31.01
C ALA A 138 -4.84 11.40 -31.03
N GLU A 139 -5.12 12.44 -30.24
CA GLU A 139 -4.24 13.61 -30.08
C GLU A 139 -2.89 13.22 -29.48
N TRP A 140 -2.87 12.34 -28.48
CA TRP A 140 -1.63 11.85 -27.89
C TRP A 140 -0.77 11.10 -28.91
N ARG A 141 -1.35 10.21 -29.74
CA ARG A 141 -0.63 9.54 -30.84
C ARG A 141 0.00 10.52 -31.83
N GLN A 142 -0.65 11.66 -32.08
CA GLN A 142 -0.19 12.68 -33.02
C GLN A 142 0.83 13.65 -32.40
N SER A 143 0.78 13.87 -31.08
CA SER A 143 1.55 14.89 -30.35
C SER A 143 2.65 14.34 -29.42
N SER A 144 2.83 13.01 -29.36
CA SER A 144 3.82 12.33 -28.49
C SER A 144 5.29 12.69 -28.77
N HIS A 145 5.55 13.49 -29.79
CA HIS A 145 6.87 14.02 -30.09
C HIS A 145 7.18 15.14 -29.09
N GLY A 146 8.09 14.87 -28.16
CA GLY A 146 8.71 15.93 -27.37
C GLY A 146 9.59 16.81 -28.27
N TYR A 147 10.68 17.33 -27.72
CA TYR A 147 11.65 18.03 -28.57
C TYR A 147 12.23 17.09 -29.62
N GLU A 148 12.38 17.59 -30.84
CA GLU A 148 12.98 16.82 -31.93
C GLU A 148 14.47 16.63 -31.66
N THR A 149 14.95 15.39 -31.76
CA THR A 149 16.36 15.06 -31.49
C THR A 149 17.34 15.93 -32.28
N PRO A 150 17.15 16.23 -33.58
CA PRO A 150 18.02 17.15 -34.31
C PRO A 150 18.15 18.54 -33.67
N GLU A 151 17.08 19.09 -33.12
CA GLU A 151 17.08 20.42 -32.49
C GLU A 151 17.92 20.43 -31.20
N VAL A 152 17.75 19.40 -30.37
CA VAL A 152 18.51 19.26 -29.12
C VAL A 152 19.99 19.07 -29.42
N ILE A 153 20.34 18.25 -30.41
CA ILE A 153 21.74 18.02 -30.81
C ILE A 153 22.37 19.29 -31.39
N ASP A 154 21.63 20.06 -32.20
CA ASP A 154 22.10 21.34 -32.73
C ASP A 154 22.34 22.35 -31.60
N ALA A 155 21.43 22.42 -30.62
CA ALA A 155 21.62 23.25 -29.43
C ALA A 155 22.90 22.85 -28.66
N LEU A 156 23.11 21.55 -28.40
CA LEU A 156 24.33 21.07 -27.72
C LEU A 156 25.60 21.40 -28.51
N ARG A 157 25.59 21.34 -29.85
CA ARG A 157 26.73 21.73 -30.68
C ARG A 157 27.02 23.22 -30.63
N LYS A 158 25.99 24.07 -30.70
CA LYS A 158 26.12 25.53 -30.55
C LYS A 158 26.72 25.91 -29.20
N LEU A 159 26.35 25.17 -28.15
CA LEU A 159 26.89 25.31 -26.80
C LEU A 159 28.27 24.66 -26.63
N LYS A 160 28.84 24.05 -27.67
CA LYS A 160 30.12 23.30 -27.64
C LYS A 160 30.15 22.15 -26.62
N ALA A 161 28.97 21.64 -26.27
CA ALA A 161 28.80 20.58 -25.29
C ALA A 161 28.79 19.18 -25.91
N PHE A 162 28.71 19.05 -27.24
CA PHE A 162 28.61 17.75 -27.89
C PHE A 162 29.49 17.64 -29.13
N ASP A 163 30.37 16.64 -29.13
CA ASP A 163 31.18 16.25 -30.28
C ASP A 163 30.55 15.06 -30.98
N ASN A 164 30.65 15.00 -32.32
CA ASN A 164 30.06 13.90 -33.08
C ASN A 164 30.93 12.62 -33.09
N ALA A 165 31.68 12.35 -32.02
CA ALA A 165 32.53 11.16 -31.91
C ALA A 165 31.73 9.86 -32.09
N PRO A 166 32.27 8.83 -32.77
CA PRO A 166 31.57 7.57 -32.98
C PRO A 166 31.28 6.89 -31.64
N CYS A 167 30.07 6.34 -31.51
CA CYS A 167 29.62 5.62 -30.32
C CYS A 167 28.83 4.38 -30.74
N SER A 168 29.30 3.20 -30.35
CA SER A 168 28.72 1.91 -30.75
C SER A 168 27.88 1.24 -29.67
N THR A 169 28.01 1.64 -28.41
CA THR A 169 27.35 1.00 -27.26
C THR A 169 26.53 2.01 -26.46
N LEU A 170 25.52 1.54 -25.71
CA LEU A 170 24.78 2.41 -24.78
C LEU A 170 25.67 2.93 -23.63
N GLY A 171 26.70 2.17 -23.25
CA GLY A 171 27.73 2.66 -22.31
C GLY A 171 28.47 3.87 -22.86
N GLY A 172 28.89 3.83 -24.13
CA GLY A 172 29.49 5.01 -24.76
C GLY A 172 28.52 6.19 -24.91
N VAL A 173 27.21 5.93 -25.03
CA VAL A 173 26.20 7.00 -25.01
C VAL A 173 26.14 7.62 -23.62
N ARG A 174 26.17 6.81 -22.56
CA ARG A 174 26.22 7.28 -21.17
C ARG A 174 27.43 8.18 -20.94
N ASP A 175 28.60 7.75 -21.38
CA ASP A 175 29.84 8.53 -21.28
C ASP A 175 29.73 9.86 -22.04
N ALA A 176 29.16 9.84 -23.25
CA ALA A 176 28.93 11.05 -24.04
C ALA A 176 27.93 12.00 -23.38
N THR A 177 26.89 11.48 -22.72
CA THR A 177 25.94 12.28 -21.93
C THR A 177 26.63 12.95 -20.75
N ASP A 178 27.45 12.22 -20.00
CA ASP A 178 28.16 12.78 -18.84
C ASP A 178 29.23 13.80 -19.25
N GLU A 179 29.93 13.57 -20.37
CA GLU A 179 30.81 14.58 -20.97
C GLU A 179 30.03 15.83 -21.38
N ALA A 180 28.88 15.68 -22.04
CA ALA A 180 28.05 16.82 -22.42
C ALA A 180 27.59 17.62 -21.20
N LEU A 181 27.13 16.95 -20.14
CA LEU A 181 26.80 17.59 -18.88
C LEU A 181 28.01 18.28 -18.23
N ARG A 182 29.23 17.74 -18.33
CA ARG A 182 30.44 18.41 -17.80
C ARG A 182 30.81 19.67 -18.58
N ARG A 183 30.57 19.71 -19.88
CA ARG A 183 30.90 20.87 -20.75
C ARG A 183 29.90 22.00 -20.65
N LEU A 184 28.63 21.70 -20.36
CA LEU A 184 27.61 22.72 -20.14
C LEU A 184 27.90 23.51 -18.85
N THR A 185 27.72 24.82 -18.90
CA THR A 185 27.70 25.64 -17.68
C THR A 185 26.44 25.34 -16.87
N GLU A 186 26.46 25.60 -15.56
CA GLU A 186 25.28 25.38 -14.71
C GLU A 186 24.07 26.21 -15.15
N GLU A 187 24.29 27.44 -15.63
CA GLU A 187 23.24 28.27 -16.25
C GLU A 187 22.62 27.60 -17.48
N GLN A 188 23.46 27.05 -18.36
CA GLN A 188 23.00 26.32 -19.54
C GLN A 188 22.21 25.07 -19.17
N LYS A 189 22.60 24.36 -18.09
CA LYS A 189 21.85 23.19 -17.58
C LYS A 189 20.47 23.60 -17.07
N VAL A 190 20.38 24.65 -16.26
CA VAL A 190 19.11 25.20 -15.76
C VAL A 190 18.21 25.63 -16.92
N TRP A 191 18.77 26.31 -17.91
CA TRP A 191 18.03 26.72 -19.10
C TRP A 191 17.53 25.52 -19.91
N LEU A 192 18.40 24.54 -20.16
CA LEU A 192 18.11 23.38 -21.01
C LEU A 192 17.04 22.48 -20.38
N VAL A 193 17.15 22.16 -19.08
CA VAL A 193 16.10 21.40 -18.40
C VAL A 193 14.77 22.14 -18.37
N SER A 194 14.80 23.47 -18.22
CA SER A 194 13.59 24.30 -18.27
C SER A 194 12.92 24.27 -19.64
N GLN A 195 13.69 24.24 -20.74
CA GLN A 195 13.12 24.04 -22.07
C GLN A 195 12.55 22.62 -22.21
N LEU A 196 13.40 21.60 -22.03
CA LEU A 196 13.05 20.20 -22.32
C LEU A 196 11.86 19.71 -21.50
N MET A 197 11.73 20.17 -20.25
CA MET A 197 10.62 19.80 -19.37
C MET A 197 9.38 20.68 -19.53
N GLY A 198 9.40 21.65 -20.46
CA GLY A 198 8.27 22.53 -20.72
C GLY A 198 7.90 23.41 -19.53
N VAL A 199 8.89 23.90 -18.78
CA VAL A 199 8.66 24.83 -17.67
C VAL A 199 8.06 26.11 -18.23
N TYR A 200 6.85 26.45 -17.75
CA TYR A 200 6.11 27.62 -18.22
C TYR A 200 6.96 28.90 -18.05
N GLY A 201 6.89 29.78 -19.06
CA GLY A 201 7.75 30.97 -19.15
C GLY A 201 7.69 31.88 -17.92
N HIS A 202 6.55 31.94 -17.23
CA HIS A 202 6.38 32.77 -16.04
C HIS A 202 7.15 32.29 -14.80
N TYR A 203 7.54 31.01 -14.72
CA TYR A 203 8.37 30.50 -13.62
C TYR A 203 9.86 30.80 -13.83
N ARG A 204 10.31 31.08 -15.06
CA ARG A 204 11.75 31.24 -15.37
C ARG A 204 12.43 32.38 -14.58
N PRO A 205 11.83 33.58 -14.45
CA PRO A 205 12.46 34.65 -13.67
C PRO A 205 12.64 34.27 -12.19
N GLU A 206 11.71 33.53 -11.62
CA GLU A 206 11.77 33.06 -10.23
C GLU A 206 12.86 32.00 -10.04
N ILE A 207 12.93 31.01 -10.95
CA ILE A 207 13.95 29.97 -10.93
C ILE A 207 15.36 30.58 -11.04
N LEU A 208 15.57 31.50 -11.98
CA LEU A 208 16.86 32.16 -12.16
C LEU A 208 17.25 33.00 -10.94
N LYS A 209 16.33 33.83 -10.42
CA LYS A 209 16.58 34.59 -9.20
C LYS A 209 16.97 33.68 -8.05
N ARG A 210 16.23 32.59 -7.82
CA ARG A 210 16.54 31.61 -6.76
C ARG A 210 17.94 31.01 -6.94
N TRP A 211 18.28 30.61 -8.17
CA TRP A 211 19.59 30.05 -8.48
C TRP A 211 20.73 31.04 -8.21
N GLU A 212 20.55 32.31 -8.59
CA GLU A 212 21.51 33.38 -8.33
C GLU A 212 21.68 33.67 -6.84
N TYR A 213 20.57 33.81 -6.10
CA TYR A 213 20.58 34.00 -4.64
C TYR A 213 21.18 32.79 -3.90
N GLY A 214 21.01 31.59 -4.43
CA GLY A 214 21.61 30.36 -3.94
C GLY A 214 23.09 30.18 -4.29
N GLY A 215 23.78 31.24 -4.73
CA GLY A 215 25.21 31.23 -5.03
C GLY A 215 25.58 30.54 -6.34
N ARG A 216 24.61 30.34 -7.26
CA ARG A 216 24.83 29.66 -8.54
C ARG A 216 25.42 28.26 -8.38
N SER A 217 24.90 27.52 -7.40
CA SER A 217 25.28 26.13 -7.13
C SER A 217 25.03 25.21 -8.33
N THR A 218 25.63 24.03 -8.32
CA THR A 218 25.42 23.03 -9.38
C THR A 218 23.95 22.65 -9.49
N LEU A 219 23.47 22.30 -10.67
CA LEU A 219 22.09 21.85 -10.88
C LEU A 219 21.77 20.64 -9.98
N GLU A 220 22.74 19.77 -9.74
CA GLU A 220 22.62 18.62 -8.82
C GLU A 220 22.32 19.04 -7.37
N THR A 221 22.90 20.15 -6.90
CA THR A 221 22.63 20.68 -5.55
C THR A 221 21.37 21.54 -5.53
N PHE A 222 21.19 22.35 -6.56
CA PHE A 222 20.12 23.33 -6.67
C PHE A 222 18.73 22.69 -6.88
N ALA A 223 18.67 21.66 -7.73
CA ALA A 223 17.46 20.94 -8.13
C ALA A 223 17.81 19.48 -8.51
N PRO A 224 18.06 18.60 -7.51
CA PRO A 224 18.58 17.24 -7.74
C PRO A 224 17.73 16.41 -8.72
N TYR A 225 16.41 16.49 -8.61
CA TYR A 225 15.50 15.76 -9.49
C TYR A 225 15.54 16.29 -10.93
N ALA A 226 15.56 17.62 -11.11
CA ALA A 226 15.70 18.22 -12.43
C ALA A 226 17.05 17.82 -13.09
N SER A 227 18.13 17.74 -12.30
CA SER A 227 19.42 17.23 -12.78
C SER A 227 19.34 15.79 -13.28
N PHE A 228 18.70 14.91 -12.49
CA PHE A 228 18.48 13.51 -12.85
C PHE A 228 17.69 13.38 -14.15
N VAL A 229 16.59 14.13 -14.28
CA VAL A 229 15.74 14.11 -15.48
C VAL A 229 16.47 14.66 -16.71
N LEU A 230 17.24 15.74 -16.57
CA LEU A 230 18.06 16.27 -17.66
C LEU A 230 19.03 15.22 -18.20
N ARG A 231 19.70 14.49 -17.31
CA ARG A 231 20.62 13.43 -17.69
C ARG A 231 19.94 12.31 -18.49
N VAL A 232 18.76 11.87 -18.07
CA VAL A 232 17.97 10.85 -18.78
C VAL A 232 17.52 11.38 -20.16
N GLU A 233 17.02 12.61 -20.25
CA GLU A 233 16.53 13.19 -21.52
C GLU A 233 17.69 13.39 -22.52
N LEU A 234 18.85 13.88 -22.06
CA LEU A 234 20.04 14.01 -22.91
C LEU A 234 20.58 12.66 -23.37
N PHE A 235 20.55 11.64 -22.51
CA PHE A 235 20.90 10.28 -22.91
C PHE A 235 20.04 9.80 -24.07
N TYR A 236 18.72 9.97 -23.99
CA TYR A 236 17.82 9.60 -25.08
C TYR A 236 18.18 10.31 -26.39
N HIS A 237 18.32 11.64 -26.37
CA HIS A 237 18.62 12.39 -27.60
C HIS A 237 19.97 12.00 -28.22
N ILE A 238 20.99 11.79 -27.40
CA ILE A 238 22.30 11.33 -27.89
C ILE A 238 22.19 9.90 -28.44
N ALA A 239 21.48 8.99 -27.75
CA ALA A 239 21.25 7.63 -28.22
C ALA A 239 20.54 7.61 -29.58
N ALA A 240 19.48 8.41 -29.71
CA ALA A 240 18.70 8.53 -30.95
C ALA A 240 19.55 9.11 -32.08
N HIS A 241 20.32 10.17 -31.83
CA HIS A 241 21.24 10.76 -32.81
C HIS A 241 22.32 9.78 -33.30
N LYS A 242 22.78 8.89 -32.42
CA LYS A 242 23.76 7.85 -32.75
C LYS A 242 23.12 6.59 -33.37
N GLY A 243 21.82 6.61 -33.66
CA GLY A 243 21.09 5.46 -34.22
C GLY A 243 21.00 4.27 -33.26
N ARG A 244 21.13 4.50 -31.95
CA ARG A 244 21.03 3.47 -30.90
C ARG A 244 19.62 3.35 -30.33
N MET A 245 18.78 4.35 -30.55
CA MET A 245 17.36 4.34 -30.19
C MET A 245 16.53 4.95 -31.31
N SER A 246 15.28 4.52 -31.45
CA SER A 246 14.31 5.12 -32.37
C SER A 246 13.46 6.18 -31.65
N ALA A 247 12.81 7.04 -32.42
CA ALA A 247 11.92 8.07 -31.88
C ALA A 247 10.76 7.48 -31.06
N ALA A 248 10.26 6.30 -31.44
CA ALA A 248 9.20 5.58 -30.73
C ALA A 248 9.61 5.18 -29.30
N GLN A 249 10.90 4.95 -29.06
CA GLN A 249 11.44 4.52 -27.76
C GLN A 249 11.63 5.69 -26.78
N ARG A 250 11.31 6.94 -27.18
CA ARG A 250 11.34 8.08 -26.26
C ARG A 250 10.38 7.88 -25.10
N LEU A 251 9.20 7.34 -25.40
CA LEU A 251 8.17 7.11 -24.40
C LEU A 251 8.65 6.13 -23.34
N ASP A 252 9.28 5.03 -23.76
CA ASP A 252 9.87 4.03 -22.87
C ASP A 252 10.89 4.70 -21.92
N MET A 253 11.71 5.62 -22.43
CA MET A 253 12.66 6.36 -21.59
C MET A 253 12.00 7.24 -20.53
N THR A 254 10.74 7.66 -20.69
CA THR A 254 10.07 8.47 -19.65
C THR A 254 9.80 7.70 -18.36
N TYR A 255 9.74 6.36 -18.39
CA TYR A 255 9.70 5.55 -17.17
C TYR A 255 10.97 5.76 -16.32
N MET A 256 12.12 6.06 -16.95
CA MET A 256 13.37 6.30 -16.24
C MET A 256 13.29 7.51 -15.31
N PHE A 257 12.44 8.51 -15.60
CA PHE A 257 12.22 9.67 -14.74
C PHE A 257 11.62 9.32 -13.37
N TYR A 258 11.11 8.10 -13.21
CA TYR A 258 10.47 7.62 -11.99
C TYR A 258 11.27 6.55 -11.27
N LEU A 259 12.43 6.15 -11.81
CA LEU A 259 13.36 5.28 -11.11
C LEU A 259 13.66 5.78 -9.70
N PRO A 260 13.82 7.09 -9.42
CA PRO A 260 14.23 7.48 -8.08
C PRO A 260 13.29 7.03 -6.97
N PHE A 261 12.01 6.82 -7.31
CA PHE A 261 10.89 6.60 -6.42
C PHE A 261 10.55 5.12 -6.20
N CYS A 262 11.36 4.18 -6.68
CA CYS A 262 11.12 2.74 -6.49
C CYS A 262 12.32 2.01 -5.86
N HIS A 263 12.06 0.82 -5.32
CA HIS A 263 13.11 -0.15 -4.99
C HIS A 263 13.39 -1.05 -6.19
N VAL A 264 12.33 -1.46 -6.90
CA VAL A 264 12.44 -2.32 -8.07
C VAL A 264 11.79 -1.67 -9.27
N PHE A 265 12.44 -1.79 -10.43
CA PHE A 265 11.81 -1.48 -11.72
C PHE A 265 11.61 -2.77 -12.50
N VAL A 266 10.35 -3.08 -12.82
CA VAL A 266 9.95 -4.31 -13.49
C VAL A 266 9.54 -4.01 -14.93
N SER A 267 10.13 -4.69 -15.89
CA SER A 267 9.73 -4.55 -17.29
C SER A 267 10.04 -5.79 -18.13
N LYS A 268 9.25 -6.02 -19.17
CA LYS A 268 9.52 -6.99 -20.24
C LYS A 268 10.14 -6.34 -21.49
N ASP A 269 10.32 -5.03 -21.49
CA ASP A 269 10.91 -4.30 -22.60
C ASP A 269 12.44 -4.38 -22.58
N ARG A 270 13.03 -4.63 -23.75
CA ARG A 270 14.49 -4.68 -23.91
C ARG A 270 15.13 -3.30 -23.78
N VAL A 271 14.44 -2.22 -24.17
CA VAL A 271 14.87 -0.84 -23.96
C VAL A 271 15.07 -0.61 -22.47
N HIS A 272 14.06 -0.92 -21.65
CA HIS A 272 14.16 -0.78 -20.20
C HIS A 272 15.28 -1.64 -19.63
N ARG A 273 15.38 -2.92 -20.02
CA ARG A 273 16.45 -3.82 -19.57
C ARG A 273 17.85 -3.31 -19.89
N ASN A 274 18.02 -2.68 -21.06
CA ASN A 274 19.31 -2.21 -21.53
C ASN A 274 19.64 -0.80 -21.00
N CYS A 275 18.65 0.03 -20.70
CA CYS A 275 18.85 1.43 -20.31
C CYS A 275 18.79 1.67 -18.81
N ALA A 276 17.89 0.99 -18.07
CA ALA A 276 17.71 1.21 -16.63
C ALA A 276 19.01 1.08 -15.82
N PRO A 277 19.91 0.09 -16.08
CA PRO A 277 21.15 -0.06 -15.31
C PRO A 277 22.05 1.19 -15.31
N PHE A 278 21.92 2.09 -16.28
CA PHE A 278 22.72 3.32 -16.33
C PHE A 278 22.21 4.43 -15.38
N PHE A 279 21.02 4.27 -14.81
CA PHE A 279 20.32 5.28 -14.00
C PHE A 279 19.86 4.76 -12.63
N LEU A 280 19.94 3.45 -12.40
CA LEU A 280 19.66 2.84 -11.10
C LEU A 280 20.76 3.21 -10.09
N ARG A 281 20.34 3.38 -8.84
CA ARG A 281 21.23 3.46 -7.69
C ARG A 281 21.52 2.05 -7.15
N ASP A 282 22.54 1.92 -6.30
CA ASP A 282 23.01 0.63 -5.78
C ASP A 282 21.94 -0.11 -4.95
N GLU A 283 21.03 0.64 -4.32
CA GLU A 283 19.91 0.12 -3.54
C GLU A 283 18.64 -0.11 -4.38
N GLN A 284 18.77 -0.26 -5.69
CA GLN A 284 17.66 -0.55 -6.59
C GLN A 284 17.96 -1.74 -7.50
N ASP A 285 16.92 -2.45 -7.92
CA ASP A 285 17.04 -3.55 -8.89
C ASP A 285 16.19 -3.34 -10.14
N PHE A 286 16.76 -3.67 -11.29
CA PHE A 286 15.96 -4.00 -12.46
C PHE A 286 15.54 -5.47 -12.40
N ILE A 287 14.25 -5.73 -12.49
CA ILE A 287 13.69 -7.09 -12.50
C ILE A 287 13.12 -7.38 -13.88
N TRP A 288 13.60 -8.47 -14.49
CA TRP A 288 13.07 -8.93 -15.76
C TRP A 288 11.65 -9.46 -15.56
N GLY A 289 10.69 -8.89 -16.29
CA GLY A 289 9.27 -9.16 -16.12
C GLY A 289 8.88 -10.64 -16.12
N PRO A 290 9.41 -11.49 -17.03
CA PRO A 290 9.19 -12.94 -17.00
C PRO A 290 9.57 -13.62 -15.69
N ASP A 291 10.66 -13.18 -15.04
CA ASP A 291 11.14 -13.80 -13.80
C ASP A 291 10.19 -13.48 -12.64
N LEU A 292 9.73 -12.21 -12.54
CA LEU A 292 8.71 -11.84 -11.56
C LEU A 292 7.37 -12.50 -11.87
N LYS A 293 6.99 -12.60 -13.14
CA LYS A 293 5.76 -13.31 -13.54
C LYS A 293 5.79 -14.78 -13.10
N GLU A 294 6.91 -15.47 -13.25
CA GLU A 294 7.06 -16.85 -12.80
C GLU A 294 6.91 -16.97 -11.28
N ALA A 295 7.52 -16.04 -10.54
CA ALA A 295 7.39 -15.98 -9.09
C ALA A 295 5.94 -15.73 -8.65
N LEU A 296 5.22 -14.81 -9.31
CA LEU A 296 3.80 -14.54 -9.06
C LEU A 296 2.91 -15.73 -9.43
N ARG A 297 3.22 -16.45 -10.51
CA ARG A 297 2.51 -17.69 -10.87
C ARG A 297 2.68 -18.77 -9.81
N SER A 298 3.90 -18.91 -9.29
CA SER A 298 4.21 -19.87 -8.23
C SER A 298 3.42 -19.55 -6.95
N LEU A 299 3.32 -18.26 -6.57
CA LEU A 299 2.48 -17.81 -5.46
C LEU A 299 1.00 -18.09 -5.73
N ASN A 300 0.54 -17.83 -6.96
CA ASN A 300 -0.84 -18.12 -7.32
C ASN A 300 -1.17 -19.60 -7.20
N ALA A 301 -0.28 -20.48 -7.65
CA ALA A 301 -0.44 -21.93 -7.52
C ALA A 301 -0.49 -22.36 -6.05
N LEU A 302 0.41 -21.81 -5.22
CA LEU A 302 0.46 -22.08 -3.77
C LEU A 302 -0.87 -21.73 -3.09
N TYR A 303 -1.35 -20.50 -3.27
CA TYR A 303 -2.57 -20.04 -2.59
C TYR A 303 -3.85 -20.59 -3.20
N SER A 304 -3.85 -20.94 -4.49
CA SER A 304 -5.00 -21.60 -5.13
C SER A 304 -5.24 -23.01 -4.60
N ALA A 305 -4.20 -23.67 -4.09
CA ALA A 305 -4.28 -25.00 -3.49
C ALA A 305 -4.88 -25.01 -2.08
N LEU A 306 -5.11 -23.84 -1.47
CA LEU A 306 -5.77 -23.76 -0.16
C LEU A 306 -7.23 -24.23 -0.24
N PRO A 307 -7.79 -24.78 0.86
CA PRO A 307 -9.21 -25.10 0.95
C PRO A 307 -10.10 -23.88 0.68
N ASP A 308 -11.31 -24.10 0.16
CA ASP A 308 -12.24 -23.01 -0.18
C ASP A 308 -12.60 -22.14 1.04
N ALA A 309 -12.69 -22.75 2.23
CA ALA A 309 -12.91 -22.05 3.49
C ALA A 309 -11.77 -21.07 3.86
N GLU A 310 -10.52 -21.35 3.47
CA GLU A 310 -9.42 -20.39 3.69
C GLU A 310 -9.41 -19.31 2.61
N LYS A 311 -9.65 -19.70 1.35
CA LYS A 311 -9.70 -18.75 0.22
C LYS A 311 -10.83 -17.73 0.38
N SER A 312 -11.89 -18.03 1.13
CA SER A 312 -12.97 -17.11 1.43
C SER A 312 -12.63 -16.05 2.50
N ARG A 313 -11.50 -16.11 3.22
CA ARG A 313 -11.18 -15.18 4.32
C ARG A 313 -10.61 -13.81 3.89
N SER A 314 -10.08 -13.71 2.67
CA SER A 314 -9.36 -12.59 2.04
C SER A 314 -7.85 -12.80 1.91
N ILE A 315 -7.25 -12.22 0.86
CA ILE A 315 -5.80 -12.27 0.61
C ILE A 315 -4.96 -11.68 1.74
N HIS A 316 -5.47 -10.70 2.49
CA HIS A 316 -4.74 -10.13 3.64
C HIS A 316 -4.66 -11.09 4.82
N ALA A 317 -5.68 -11.93 5.01
CA ALA A 317 -5.68 -12.95 6.05
C ALA A 317 -4.77 -14.12 5.68
N ILE A 318 -4.89 -14.64 4.46
CA ILE A 318 -4.15 -15.85 4.04
C ILE A 318 -2.69 -15.57 3.64
N ALA A 319 -2.35 -14.33 3.29
CA ALA A 319 -1.06 -13.97 2.70
C ALA A 319 -0.53 -12.64 3.23
N SER A 320 -0.61 -12.38 4.53
CA SER A 320 -0.17 -11.11 5.14
C SER A 320 1.30 -10.74 4.84
N HIS A 321 2.14 -11.73 4.54
CA HIS A 321 3.51 -11.61 4.07
C HIS A 321 3.79 -12.70 3.02
N PRO A 322 4.87 -12.60 2.21
CA PRO A 322 5.25 -13.69 1.33
C PRO A 322 5.62 -14.96 2.13
N PRO A 323 5.60 -16.15 1.52
CA PRO A 323 5.96 -17.40 2.20
C PRO A 323 7.36 -17.31 2.85
N LEU A 324 7.45 -17.79 4.10
CA LEU A 324 8.69 -17.78 4.90
C LEU A 324 9.78 -18.66 4.30
N ASP A 325 9.35 -19.81 3.77
CA ASP A 325 10.21 -20.77 3.09
C ASP A 325 10.18 -20.51 1.59
N GLY A 326 11.35 -20.31 0.97
CA GLY A 326 11.46 -20.46 -0.47
C GLY A 326 12.48 -19.58 -1.17
N GLU A 327 12.86 -20.07 -2.35
CA GLU A 327 13.69 -19.39 -3.34
C GLU A 327 12.90 -18.41 -4.22
N ASN A 328 11.61 -18.18 -3.91
CA ASN A 328 10.72 -17.33 -4.69
C ASN A 328 11.24 -15.88 -4.74
N LEU A 329 11.23 -15.28 -5.92
CA LEU A 329 11.76 -13.94 -6.13
C LEU A 329 11.06 -12.88 -5.25
N VAL A 330 9.75 -12.99 -5.02
CA VAL A 330 9.01 -12.04 -4.17
C VAL A 330 9.55 -12.07 -2.73
N THR A 331 9.77 -13.26 -2.17
CA THR A 331 10.36 -13.43 -0.83
C THR A 331 11.76 -12.81 -0.78
N LYS A 332 12.62 -13.06 -1.78
CA LYS A 332 13.97 -12.48 -1.86
C LYS A 332 13.96 -10.95 -1.93
N LEU A 333 13.01 -10.37 -2.65
CA LEU A 333 12.86 -8.92 -2.75
C LEU A 333 12.39 -8.33 -1.41
N TRP A 334 11.49 -9.00 -0.70
CA TRP A 334 11.10 -8.60 0.66
C TRP A 334 12.27 -8.70 1.65
N ASP A 335 13.10 -9.74 1.56
CA ASP A 335 14.31 -9.88 2.37
C ASP A 335 15.29 -8.74 2.16
N ARG A 336 15.50 -8.33 0.90
CA ARG A 336 16.41 -7.23 0.58
C ARG A 336 15.89 -5.86 1.04
N TYR A 337 14.62 -5.56 0.77
CA TYR A 337 14.07 -4.22 0.91
C TYR A 337 13.27 -3.98 2.19
N GLY A 338 12.98 -5.02 2.96
CA GLY A 338 12.27 -4.90 4.22
C GLY A 338 12.64 -5.97 5.24
N PRO A 339 13.94 -6.27 5.49
CA PRO A 339 14.42 -7.47 6.18
C PRO A 339 13.78 -7.74 7.56
N THR A 340 13.24 -6.72 8.21
CA THR A 340 12.51 -6.84 9.48
C THR A 340 11.16 -7.53 9.34
N TRP A 341 10.68 -7.80 8.13
CA TRP A 341 9.41 -8.50 7.87
C TRP A 341 9.41 -9.93 8.43
N ARG A 342 10.57 -10.61 8.46
CA ARG A 342 10.73 -11.95 9.05
C ARG A 342 10.69 -11.96 10.58
N THR A 343 10.92 -10.81 11.22
CA THR A 343 10.89 -10.65 12.68
C THR A 343 10.00 -9.46 13.03
N PRO A 344 8.66 -9.63 12.93
CA PRO A 344 7.74 -8.54 13.17
C PRO A 344 7.97 -7.97 14.58
N ARG A 345 8.20 -6.66 14.67
CA ARG A 345 8.28 -5.99 15.97
C ARG A 345 6.93 -6.15 16.66
N THR A 346 6.92 -6.69 17.87
CA THR A 346 5.75 -6.71 18.74
C THR A 346 5.48 -5.26 19.18
N VAL A 347 4.63 -4.56 18.46
CA VAL A 347 4.15 -3.25 18.90
C VAL A 347 3.07 -3.52 19.94
N LYS A 348 3.28 -3.05 21.18
CA LYS A 348 2.19 -2.93 22.15
C LYS A 348 1.21 -1.88 21.62
N CYS A 349 0.26 -2.32 20.81
CA CYS A 349 -0.84 -1.47 20.40
C CYS A 349 -1.69 -1.18 21.63
N GLN A 350 -2.13 0.07 21.80
CA GLN A 350 -3.34 0.35 22.60
C GLN A 350 -4.48 -0.51 22.04
N ASP A 351 -5.46 -0.86 22.88
CA ASP A 351 -6.53 -1.80 22.53
C ASP A 351 -7.05 -1.49 21.11
N VAL A 352 -6.84 -2.44 20.18
CA VAL A 352 -7.14 -2.24 18.76
C VAL A 352 -8.62 -1.88 18.60
N LYS A 353 -9.48 -2.34 19.51
CA LYS A 353 -10.91 -2.00 19.57
C LYS A 353 -11.13 -0.51 19.81
N ASP A 354 -10.40 0.12 20.72
CA ASP A 354 -10.50 1.56 20.99
C ASP A 354 -9.96 2.39 19.82
N LEU A 355 -8.85 1.94 19.19
CA LEU A 355 -8.29 2.60 18.02
C LEU A 355 -9.24 2.50 16.81
N THR A 356 -9.87 1.33 16.61
CA THR A 356 -10.85 1.11 15.54
C THR A 356 -12.14 1.89 15.77
N ALA A 357 -12.68 1.93 16.99
CA ALA A 357 -13.84 2.74 17.32
C ALA A 357 -13.57 4.23 17.08
N TRP A 358 -12.41 4.72 17.52
CA TRP A 358 -11.94 6.09 17.27
C TRP A 358 -11.89 6.43 15.78
N TRP A 359 -11.37 5.52 14.94
CA TRP A 359 -11.35 5.69 13.48
C TRP A 359 -12.75 5.64 12.86
N GLN A 360 -13.60 4.70 13.29
CA GLN A 360 -14.95 4.52 12.74
C GLN A 360 -15.85 5.74 12.95
N GLU A 361 -15.77 6.38 14.12
CA GLU A 361 -16.54 7.60 14.41
C GLU A 361 -16.13 8.77 13.51
N ARG A 362 -14.83 8.86 13.18
CA ARG A 362 -14.23 10.03 12.51
C ARG A 362 -14.11 9.89 11.00
N ILE A 363 -14.17 8.66 10.46
CA ILE A 363 -14.16 8.40 9.02
C ILE A 363 -15.27 9.17 8.31
N LYS A 364 -16.48 9.23 8.89
CA LYS A 364 -17.61 9.97 8.31
C LYS A 364 -17.34 11.47 8.22
N ASP A 365 -16.73 12.05 9.24
CA ASP A 365 -16.36 13.48 9.25
C ASP A 365 -15.24 13.78 8.26
N ILE A 366 -14.25 12.88 8.16
CA ILE A 366 -13.19 12.93 7.15
C ILE A 366 -13.78 12.86 5.74
N GLU A 367 -14.69 11.92 5.49
CA GLU A 367 -15.36 11.73 4.20
C GLU A 367 -16.17 12.97 3.81
N LYS A 368 -16.98 13.49 4.73
CA LYS A 368 -17.75 14.72 4.51
C LYS A 368 -16.84 15.91 4.18
N THR A 369 -15.69 16.01 4.86
CA THR A 369 -14.72 17.08 4.62
C THR A 369 -13.98 16.90 3.28
N ALA A 370 -13.70 15.65 2.90
CA ALA A 370 -13.15 15.31 1.59
C ALA A 370 -14.09 15.72 0.46
N GLU A 371 -15.39 15.47 0.63
CA GLU A 371 -16.44 15.80 -0.34
C GLU A 371 -16.65 17.30 -0.51
N SER A 372 -16.42 18.10 0.55
CA SER A 372 -16.45 19.57 0.45
C SER A 372 -15.21 20.19 -0.19
N GLY A 373 -14.24 19.37 -0.64
CA GLY A 373 -13.02 19.83 -1.34
C GLY A 373 -11.86 20.24 -0.42
N GLY A 374 -12.03 20.14 0.90
CA GLY A 374 -11.06 20.54 1.93
C GLY A 374 -10.46 21.95 1.76
N ASP A 375 -9.38 22.23 2.48
CA ASP A 375 -8.64 23.49 2.38
C ASP A 375 -7.47 23.35 1.39
N PRO A 376 -7.43 24.15 0.31
CA PRO A 376 -6.33 24.16 -0.66
C PRO A 376 -5.09 24.94 -0.16
N THR A 377 -5.12 25.53 1.03
CA THR A 377 -3.96 26.22 1.63
C THR A 377 -2.90 25.22 2.13
N PRO A 378 -1.64 25.65 2.33
CA PRO A 378 -0.58 24.76 2.79
C PRO A 378 -0.97 24.07 4.11
N PRO A 379 -0.52 22.83 4.33
CA PRO A 379 -0.74 22.19 5.63
C PRO A 379 -0.21 23.11 6.74
N PRO A 380 -0.81 23.06 7.94
CA PRO A 380 -0.28 23.81 9.07
C PRO A 380 1.20 23.45 9.29
N ASP A 381 1.98 24.37 9.85
CA ASP A 381 3.42 24.20 10.15
C ASP A 381 3.68 23.25 11.33
N ARG A 382 2.91 22.16 11.38
CA ARG A 382 3.00 21.07 12.35
C ARG A 382 2.80 19.73 11.62
N PRO A 383 3.33 18.62 12.15
CA PRO A 383 3.11 17.30 11.57
C PRO A 383 1.62 16.99 11.40
N LEU A 384 1.29 16.28 10.32
CA LEU A 384 -0.03 15.71 10.14
C LEU A 384 -0.22 14.54 11.10
N ASP A 385 -1.38 14.44 11.73
CA ASP A 385 -1.71 13.31 12.60
C ASP A 385 -2.17 12.11 11.77
N ALA A 386 -2.65 12.33 10.54
CA ALA A 386 -3.08 11.27 9.63
C ALA A 386 -3.04 11.66 8.14
N ILE A 387 -2.97 10.62 7.30
CA ILE A 387 -3.19 10.70 5.85
C ILE A 387 -4.31 9.73 5.50
N VAL A 388 -5.29 10.21 4.72
CA VAL A 388 -6.45 9.45 4.27
C VAL A 388 -6.37 9.31 2.76
N ILE A 389 -6.31 8.07 2.27
CA ILE A 389 -6.28 7.76 0.84
C ILE A 389 -7.56 7.02 0.49
N LYS A 390 -8.41 7.63 -0.34
CA LYS A 390 -9.65 6.99 -0.81
C LYS A 390 -9.34 6.14 -2.05
N ARG A 391 -9.70 4.86 -1.99
CA ARG A 391 -9.55 3.90 -3.09
C ARG A 391 -10.86 3.16 -3.32
N ARG A 392 -11.11 2.78 -4.57
CA ARG A 392 -12.19 1.86 -4.95
C ARG A 392 -11.53 0.61 -5.53
N ALA A 393 -11.84 -0.53 -4.94
CA ALA A 393 -11.37 -1.83 -5.39
C ALA A 393 -12.54 -2.82 -5.34
N PRO A 394 -12.63 -3.79 -6.27
CA PRO A 394 -13.67 -4.79 -6.25
C PRO A 394 -13.42 -5.77 -5.10
N ASN A 395 -14.50 -6.26 -4.49
CA ASN A 395 -14.44 -7.25 -3.41
C ASN A 395 -13.68 -8.52 -3.80
N LYS A 396 -13.77 -8.88 -5.09
CA LYS A 396 -13.09 -10.02 -5.70
C LYS A 396 -12.37 -9.56 -6.96
N LYS A 397 -11.14 -10.03 -7.16
CA LYS A 397 -10.42 -9.88 -8.43
C LYS A 397 -9.80 -11.21 -8.83
N GLY A 398 -10.08 -11.63 -10.06
CA GLY A 398 -9.81 -12.99 -10.49
C GLY A 398 -10.51 -14.00 -9.57
N ALA A 399 -9.77 -15.03 -9.14
CA ALA A 399 -10.24 -16.04 -8.20
C ALA A 399 -10.22 -15.57 -6.73
N CYS A 400 -9.51 -14.48 -6.41
CA CYS A 400 -9.17 -14.10 -5.04
C CYS A 400 -10.14 -13.09 -4.43
N TRP A 401 -10.58 -13.34 -3.19
CA TRP A 401 -11.29 -12.37 -2.37
C TRP A 401 -10.31 -11.37 -1.74
N ARG A 402 -10.59 -10.08 -1.87
CA ARG A 402 -9.70 -9.01 -1.41
C ARG A 402 -10.06 -8.44 -0.05
N VAL A 403 -11.35 -8.45 0.28
CA VAL A 403 -11.89 -7.98 1.56
C VAL A 403 -12.41 -9.16 2.38
N PRO A 404 -12.44 -9.11 3.72
CA PRO A 404 -13.05 -10.15 4.55
C PRO A 404 -14.54 -10.37 4.23
N GLU A 405 -15.07 -11.54 4.58
CA GLU A 405 -16.46 -11.88 4.24
C GLU A 405 -17.49 -11.00 4.98
N ALA A 406 -17.16 -10.56 6.20
CA ALA A 406 -17.97 -9.63 6.98
C ALA A 406 -18.20 -8.28 6.26
N VAL A 407 -17.24 -7.86 5.42
CA VAL A 407 -17.35 -6.63 4.62
C VAL A 407 -18.21 -6.83 3.38
N ARG A 408 -18.28 -8.07 2.85
CA ARG A 408 -19.01 -8.40 1.61
C ARG A 408 -20.49 -8.61 1.86
N ASN A 409 -20.82 -9.19 3.00
CA ASN A 409 -22.19 -9.53 3.40
C ASN A 409 -22.55 -8.79 4.70
N PRO A 410 -22.80 -7.47 4.64
CA PRO A 410 -23.14 -6.68 5.84
C PRO A 410 -24.47 -7.12 6.47
N GLU A 411 -25.33 -7.84 5.74
CA GLU A 411 -26.58 -8.46 6.24
C GLU A 411 -26.39 -9.86 6.83
N ARG A 412 -25.18 -10.41 6.78
CA ARG A 412 -24.71 -11.51 7.65
C ARG A 412 -23.58 -10.98 8.55
N PRO A 413 -23.87 -10.12 9.53
CA PRO A 413 -22.84 -9.69 10.47
C PRO A 413 -22.23 -10.87 11.25
N ASP A 414 -23.00 -11.96 11.40
CA ASP A 414 -22.75 -13.00 12.40
C ASP A 414 -22.04 -14.26 11.87
N GLU A 415 -21.71 -14.36 10.57
CA GLU A 415 -21.04 -15.56 10.04
C GLU A 415 -19.57 -15.36 9.64
N ALA A 416 -19.09 -14.11 9.51
CA ALA A 416 -17.74 -13.84 8.99
C ALA A 416 -16.88 -12.90 9.85
N ALA A 417 -17.46 -12.33 10.91
CA ALA A 417 -16.69 -11.74 12.00
C ALA A 417 -16.34 -12.77 13.08
N SER A 418 -16.86 -14.00 12.98
CA SER A 418 -16.69 -15.04 13.99
C SER A 418 -15.42 -15.90 13.84
N ASP A 419 -14.79 -15.95 12.66
CA ASP A 419 -13.61 -16.80 12.44
C ASP A 419 -12.25 -16.17 12.85
N ALA A 420 -12.27 -15.07 13.61
CA ALA A 420 -11.08 -14.56 14.29
C ALA A 420 -11.31 -13.97 15.70
N ASP A 421 -12.57 -13.72 16.12
CA ASP A 421 -12.84 -13.25 17.50
C ASP A 421 -14.10 -13.86 18.16
N ASP A 422 -14.81 -14.81 17.52
CA ASP A 422 -15.84 -15.63 18.19
C ASP A 422 -15.55 -17.13 18.03
N ALA A 423 -14.52 -17.60 18.74
CA ALA A 423 -14.70 -18.89 19.39
C ALA A 423 -15.80 -18.68 20.45
N GLN A 424 -17.09 -18.83 20.08
CA GLN A 424 -18.16 -19.04 21.06
C GLN A 424 -17.97 -20.42 21.68
N GLY A 425 -17.03 -20.45 22.60
CA GLY A 425 -16.61 -21.58 23.37
C GLY A 425 -15.74 -21.03 24.48
N ILE A 426 -15.93 -21.57 25.67
CA ILE A 426 -15.13 -21.22 26.84
C ILE A 426 -13.65 -21.20 26.45
N GLN A 427 -12.99 -20.04 26.59
CA GLN A 427 -11.59 -19.90 26.19
C GLN A 427 -10.71 -20.52 27.28
N PHE A 428 -9.81 -21.44 26.90
CA PHE A 428 -8.90 -22.08 27.84
C PHE A 428 -7.45 -21.61 27.65
N TYR A 429 -6.78 -21.27 28.75
CA TYR A 429 -5.40 -20.79 28.77
C TYR A 429 -4.54 -21.63 29.72
N ASN A 430 -3.21 -21.56 29.53
CA ASN A 430 -2.22 -22.21 30.39
C ASN A 430 -2.44 -23.72 30.62
N GLY A 431 -2.86 -24.43 29.55
CA GLY A 431 -3.09 -25.88 29.59
C GLY A 431 -4.40 -26.31 30.23
N ALA A 432 -5.32 -25.40 30.55
CA ALA A 432 -6.69 -25.76 30.90
C ALA A 432 -7.41 -26.35 29.66
N THR A 433 -8.33 -27.29 29.86
CA THR A 433 -9.20 -27.86 28.83
C THR A 433 -10.56 -28.18 29.44
N ALA A 434 -11.61 -28.33 28.62
CA ALA A 434 -12.94 -28.69 29.12
C ALA A 434 -12.91 -30.01 29.92
N GLU A 435 -12.09 -30.98 29.50
CA GLU A 435 -11.94 -32.28 30.16
C GLU A 435 -11.21 -32.18 31.51
N ASN A 436 -10.16 -31.35 31.58
CA ASN A 436 -9.33 -31.26 32.79
C ASN A 436 -9.87 -30.29 33.84
N VAL A 437 -10.86 -29.48 33.48
CA VAL A 437 -11.51 -28.52 34.39
C VAL A 437 -12.70 -29.14 35.11
N VAL A 438 -13.36 -30.18 34.58
CA VAL A 438 -14.57 -30.77 35.20
C VAL A 438 -14.24 -31.44 36.53
N GLY A 439 -15.01 -31.12 37.57
CA GLY A 439 -14.89 -31.72 38.90
C GLY A 439 -13.83 -31.08 39.81
N GLN A 440 -13.11 -30.08 39.29
CA GLN A 440 -12.04 -29.37 39.98
C GLN A 440 -12.56 -28.24 40.87
N GLU A 441 -11.77 -27.91 41.89
CA GLU A 441 -11.95 -26.70 42.67
C GLU A 441 -11.38 -25.50 41.91
N ILE A 442 -12.14 -24.41 41.85
CA ILE A 442 -11.81 -23.22 41.08
C ILE A 442 -12.10 -21.95 41.89
N SER A 443 -11.54 -20.83 41.45
CA SER A 443 -11.98 -19.49 41.86
C SER A 443 -12.69 -18.78 40.71
N VAL A 444 -13.83 -18.13 40.99
CA VAL A 444 -14.57 -17.34 39.99
C VAL A 444 -14.25 -15.87 40.16
N TYR A 445 -13.85 -15.21 39.08
CA TYR A 445 -13.45 -13.81 39.03
C TYR A 445 -14.40 -13.01 38.12
N LEU A 446 -14.76 -11.79 38.55
CA LEU A 446 -15.54 -10.87 37.72
C LEU A 446 -14.61 -9.98 36.88
N LYS A 447 -14.82 -9.97 35.55
CA LYS A 447 -14.11 -9.07 34.62
C LYS A 447 -14.75 -7.67 34.65
N GLU A 448 -14.40 -6.83 35.62
CA GLU A 448 -14.67 -5.38 35.57
C GLU A 448 -13.35 -4.62 35.47
N GLY A 449 -13.25 -3.62 34.58
CA GLY A 449 -12.04 -2.84 34.30
C GLY A 449 -11.58 -1.89 35.42
N LYS A 450 -11.61 -2.33 36.67
CA LYS A 450 -11.11 -1.61 37.86
C LYS A 450 -10.17 -2.53 38.66
N PRO A 451 -9.22 -1.99 39.44
CA PRO A 451 -8.14 -2.78 40.04
C PRO A 451 -8.57 -3.68 41.22
N ASP A 452 -9.82 -3.58 41.70
CA ASP A 452 -10.34 -4.46 42.77
C ASP A 452 -11.06 -5.67 42.17
N ILE A 453 -10.30 -6.74 41.93
CA ILE A 453 -10.84 -7.99 41.43
C ILE A 453 -11.60 -8.71 42.55
N SER A 454 -12.93 -8.65 42.51
CA SER A 454 -13.78 -9.47 43.40
C SER A 454 -13.71 -10.93 42.96
N SER A 455 -13.29 -11.83 43.87
CA SER A 455 -13.13 -13.26 43.61
C SER A 455 -13.93 -14.11 44.59
N LEU A 456 -14.55 -15.17 44.07
CA LEU A 456 -15.26 -16.17 44.85
C LEU A 456 -14.47 -17.48 44.80
N PRO A 457 -13.65 -17.78 45.82
CA PRO A 457 -12.85 -19.00 45.88
C PRO A 457 -13.72 -20.21 46.30
N GLN A 458 -13.13 -21.41 46.24
CA GLN A 458 -13.75 -22.67 46.69
C GLN A 458 -15.03 -23.05 45.93
N CYS A 459 -15.14 -22.61 44.68
CA CYS A 459 -16.19 -23.03 43.78
C CYS A 459 -15.83 -24.39 43.16
N ARG A 460 -16.82 -25.17 42.67
CA ARG A 460 -16.55 -26.47 42.03
C ARG A 460 -17.23 -26.60 40.69
N THR A 461 -16.51 -27.04 39.68
CA THR A 461 -17.05 -27.26 38.33
C THR A 461 -17.72 -28.64 38.20
N PHE A 462 -18.72 -28.75 37.34
CA PHE A 462 -19.34 -30.02 36.97
C PHE A 462 -20.00 -29.94 35.59
N LEU A 463 -20.32 -31.09 35.00
CA LEU A 463 -21.12 -31.15 33.77
C LEU A 463 -22.60 -31.32 34.09
N ASN A 464 -23.44 -30.53 33.42
CA ASN A 464 -24.89 -30.67 33.45
C ASN A 464 -25.43 -30.55 32.01
N ALA A 465 -26.12 -31.61 31.55
CA ALA A 465 -26.66 -31.69 30.19
C ALA A 465 -25.66 -31.34 29.07
N GLY A 466 -24.38 -31.73 29.24
CA GLY A 466 -23.32 -31.48 28.25
C GLY A 466 -22.65 -30.09 28.33
N SER A 467 -23.08 -29.22 29.25
CA SER A 467 -22.47 -27.90 29.47
C SER A 467 -21.69 -27.85 30.78
N LEU A 468 -20.66 -27.01 30.84
CA LEU A 468 -19.87 -26.77 32.06
C LEU A 468 -20.63 -25.82 33.00
N TRP A 469 -20.74 -26.20 34.26
CA TRP A 469 -21.40 -25.44 35.32
C TRP A 469 -20.45 -25.23 36.49
N VAL A 470 -20.71 -24.19 37.27
CA VAL A 470 -19.99 -23.93 38.53
C VAL A 470 -20.99 -23.92 39.67
N ASP A 471 -20.71 -24.73 40.70
CA ASP A 471 -21.33 -24.63 42.01
C ASP A 471 -20.52 -23.64 42.84
N CYS A 472 -21.11 -22.47 43.08
CA CYS A 472 -20.48 -21.37 43.80
C CYS A 472 -20.43 -21.61 45.31
N VAL A 473 -21.20 -22.57 45.83
CA VAL A 473 -21.20 -22.93 47.26
C VAL A 473 -21.37 -24.45 47.41
N PRO A 474 -20.32 -25.25 47.15
CA PRO A 474 -20.40 -26.71 47.12
C PRO A 474 -21.06 -27.39 48.34
N PRO A 475 -20.88 -26.90 49.58
CA PRO A 475 -21.56 -27.48 50.75
C PRO A 475 -23.10 -27.39 50.71
N LEU A 476 -23.66 -26.50 49.89
CA LEU A 476 -25.11 -26.31 49.74
C LEU A 476 -25.70 -27.12 48.58
N ASN A 477 -24.98 -28.15 48.13
CA ASN A 477 -25.41 -29.16 47.17
C ASN A 477 -26.07 -28.56 45.91
N ARG A 478 -25.31 -27.73 45.17
CA ARG A 478 -25.73 -27.11 43.89
C ARG A 478 -26.92 -26.16 43.96
N LYS A 479 -27.35 -25.73 45.15
CA LYS A 479 -28.37 -24.69 45.32
C LYS A 479 -27.95 -23.36 44.68
N TYR A 480 -26.64 -23.10 44.60
CA TYR A 480 -26.05 -21.89 44.02
C TYR A 480 -25.13 -22.27 42.86
N ALA A 481 -25.69 -22.95 41.86
CA ALA A 481 -24.98 -23.29 40.64
C ALA A 481 -25.50 -22.52 39.42
N ALA A 482 -24.60 -22.18 38.51
CA ALA A 482 -24.93 -21.54 37.24
C ALA A 482 -24.06 -22.08 36.09
N PRO A 483 -24.55 -22.04 34.84
CA PRO A 483 -23.75 -22.43 33.68
C PRO A 483 -22.59 -21.45 33.50
N VAL A 484 -21.44 -21.99 33.11
CA VAL A 484 -20.31 -21.18 32.64
C VAL A 484 -20.70 -20.61 31.28
N PRO A 485 -20.71 -19.28 31.10
CA PRO A 485 -21.10 -18.68 29.85
C PRO A 485 -20.04 -18.94 28.77
N ASN A 486 -20.43 -18.94 27.50
CA ASN A 486 -19.54 -19.28 26.39
C ASN A 486 -18.40 -18.27 26.19
N ASP A 487 -18.54 -17.06 26.73
CA ASP A 487 -17.53 -15.99 26.74
C ASP A 487 -16.61 -16.03 27.99
N ALA A 488 -16.76 -17.04 28.84
CA ALA A 488 -15.91 -17.24 29.99
C ALA A 488 -14.48 -17.58 29.57
N MET A 489 -13.52 -17.08 30.33
CA MET A 489 -12.12 -17.49 30.21
C MET A 489 -11.77 -18.40 31.38
N ILE A 490 -11.17 -19.55 31.12
CA ILE A 490 -10.64 -20.46 32.13
C ILE A 490 -9.13 -20.53 31.98
N SER A 491 -8.43 -20.25 33.07
CA SER A 491 -6.97 -20.26 33.10
C SER A 491 -6.46 -21.06 34.28
N ARG A 492 -5.32 -21.72 34.07
CA ARG A 492 -4.54 -22.33 35.13
C ARG A 492 -3.43 -21.37 35.58
N SER A 493 -3.15 -21.33 36.88
CA SER A 493 -2.01 -20.60 37.44
C SER A 493 -0.67 -21.13 36.90
N SER A 494 0.38 -20.30 36.95
CA SER A 494 1.72 -20.64 36.44
C SER A 494 2.39 -21.80 37.16
N ASP A 495 1.99 -22.06 38.41
CA ASP A 495 2.44 -23.20 39.22
C ASP A 495 1.64 -24.49 38.94
N GLY A 496 0.58 -24.40 38.14
CA GLY A 496 -0.24 -25.54 37.71
C GLY A 496 -1.27 -26.03 38.74
N GLU A 497 -1.33 -25.43 39.93
CA GLU A 497 -2.15 -25.95 41.04
C GLU A 497 -3.55 -25.35 41.12
N GLN A 498 -3.79 -24.15 40.59
CA GLN A 498 -5.06 -23.44 40.73
C GLN A 498 -5.73 -23.17 39.39
N LEU A 499 -7.06 -23.31 39.36
CA LEU A 499 -7.90 -22.99 38.21
C LEU A 499 -8.79 -21.78 38.52
N ALA A 500 -8.89 -20.88 37.55
CA ALA A 500 -9.65 -19.65 37.65
C ALA A 500 -10.62 -19.53 36.48
N VAL A 501 -11.86 -19.14 36.77
CA VAL A 501 -12.90 -18.86 35.76
C VAL A 501 -13.25 -17.38 35.81
N PHE A 502 -13.05 -16.68 34.71
CA PHE A 502 -13.28 -15.25 34.59
C PHE A 502 -14.55 -15.01 33.78
N VAL A 503 -15.54 -14.35 34.38
CA VAL A 503 -16.85 -14.11 33.77
C VAL A 503 -17.24 -12.64 33.82
N LEU A 504 -18.09 -12.21 32.89
CA LEU A 504 -18.71 -10.89 32.96
C LEU A 504 -19.77 -10.85 34.08
N PRO A 505 -19.91 -9.72 34.81
CA PRO A 505 -20.95 -9.55 35.83
C PRO A 505 -22.37 -9.76 35.32
N THR A 506 -22.61 -9.48 34.04
CA THR A 506 -23.91 -9.60 33.36
C THR A 506 -24.27 -11.04 33.00
N SER A 507 -23.34 -12.00 33.08
CA SER A 507 -23.61 -13.42 32.82
C SER A 507 -24.44 -14.04 33.95
N ALA A 508 -25.06 -15.20 33.71
CA ALA A 508 -25.81 -15.92 34.74
C ALA A 508 -24.93 -16.27 35.97
N LEU A 509 -23.71 -16.75 35.72
CA LEU A 509 -22.72 -17.03 36.76
C LEU A 509 -22.22 -15.74 37.44
N GLY A 510 -21.95 -14.68 36.68
CA GLY A 510 -21.55 -13.37 37.22
C GLY A 510 -22.62 -12.76 38.13
N THR A 511 -23.88 -12.79 37.71
CA THR A 511 -25.02 -12.27 38.48
C THR A 511 -25.19 -13.05 39.78
N LEU A 512 -25.01 -14.37 39.74
CA LEU A 512 -25.04 -15.21 40.93
C LEU A 512 -23.91 -14.87 41.91
N VAL A 513 -22.68 -14.67 41.41
CA VAL A 513 -21.52 -14.27 42.21
C VAL A 513 -21.75 -12.89 42.86
N VAL A 514 -22.22 -11.90 42.10
CA VAL A 514 -22.58 -10.57 42.63
C VAL A 514 -23.64 -10.67 43.73
N LYS A 515 -24.66 -11.53 43.54
CA LYS A 515 -25.70 -11.76 44.54
C LYS A 515 -25.14 -12.38 45.82
N LEU A 516 -24.23 -13.36 45.70
CA LEU A 516 -23.59 -14.01 46.85
C LEU A 516 -22.70 -13.02 47.64
N PHE A 517 -21.99 -12.12 46.96
CA PHE A 517 -21.23 -11.07 47.64
C PHE A 517 -22.14 -10.13 48.44
N LYS A 518 -23.24 -9.65 47.84
CA LYS A 518 -24.22 -8.80 48.55
C LYS A 518 -24.81 -9.52 49.77
N MET A 519 -25.15 -10.80 49.64
CA MET A 519 -25.66 -11.60 50.77
C MET A 519 -24.62 -11.76 51.89
N ARG A 520 -23.34 -11.91 51.53
CA ARG A 520 -22.23 -11.98 52.51
C ARG A 520 -22.05 -10.63 53.22
N GLU A 521 -22.03 -9.52 52.48
CA GLU A 521 -21.94 -8.17 53.08
C GLU A 521 -23.11 -7.88 54.02
N GLU A 522 -24.33 -8.27 53.66
CA GLU A 522 -25.51 -8.13 54.51
C GLU A 522 -25.44 -9.02 55.77
N TYR A 523 -24.89 -10.23 55.65
CA TYR A 523 -24.67 -11.13 56.78
C TYR A 523 -23.59 -10.59 57.74
N ASP A 524 -22.45 -10.14 57.20
CA ASP A 524 -21.34 -9.58 57.98
C ASP A 524 -21.78 -8.29 58.70
N LYS A 525 -22.60 -7.44 58.06
CA LYS A 525 -23.23 -6.27 58.69
C LYS A 525 -24.20 -6.64 59.82
N ARG A 526 -24.86 -7.80 59.77
CA ARG A 526 -25.76 -8.29 60.82
C ARG A 526 -25.04 -8.98 61.98
N GLN A 527 -23.86 -9.54 61.74
CA GLN A 527 -23.02 -10.17 62.76
C GLN A 527 -22.10 -9.17 63.47
N GLY A 528 -21.83 -8.01 62.86
CA GLY A 528 -21.07 -6.90 63.44
C GLY A 528 -21.90 -5.80 64.10
N ALA A 529 -23.20 -6.05 64.36
CA ALA A 529 -24.14 -5.12 64.98
C ALA A 529 -24.68 -5.66 66.32
#